data_AF-A0A1W1VX74-F1
#
_entry.id   AF-A0A1W1VX74-F1
#
_cell.length_a   1.000
_cell.length_b   1.000
_cell.length_c   1.000
_cell.angle_alpha   90.00
_cell.angle_beta   90.00
_cell.angle_gamma   90.00
#
_symmetry.space_group_name_H-M   'P 1'
#
loop_
_entity.id
_entity.type
_entity.pdbx_description
1 polymer ?
#
loop_
_entity_poly.entity_id
_entity_poly.type
_entity_poly.pdbx_seq_one_letter_code
_entity_poly.pdbx_strand_id
1 'polypeptide(L)' 'MVVIRFLRGYPPYNAGEVAGFDDEVANDLIRKGTAELYKPEVLAEAVKEPPQDRAVKEAKAKRGR' A
#
# COMPACT_ATOMS: atom_id res chain seq x y z
N MET A 1 -16.60 -1.91 -9.99
CA MET A 1 -15.72 -2.09 -8.82
C MET A 1 -14.63 -1.03 -8.83
N VAL A 2 -14.56 -0.25 -7.76
CA VAL A 2 -13.71 0.92 -7.59
C VAL A 2 -12.85 0.72 -6.36
N VAL A 3 -11.57 1.05 -6.47
CA VAL A 3 -10.65 1.02 -5.33
C VAL A 3 -10.60 2.40 -4.71
N ILE A 4 -10.74 2.46 -3.39
CA ILE A 4 -10.68 3.70 -2.60
C ILE A 4 -9.61 3.60 -1.53
N ARG A 5 -9.02 4.75 -1.17
CA ARG A 5 -8.13 4.90 -0.02
C ARG A 5 -8.86 5.63 1.10
N PHE A 6 -8.88 5.08 2.30
CA PHE A 6 -9.50 5.71 3.45
C PHE A 6 -8.67 6.91 3.92
N LEU A 7 -9.32 8.07 4.08
CA LEU A 7 -8.67 9.29 4.59
C LEU A 7 -8.62 9.31 6.13
N ARG A 8 -9.55 8.58 6.77
CA ARG A 8 -9.70 8.45 8.21
C ARG A 8 -10.10 7.03 8.57
N GLY A 9 -9.92 6.65 9.83
CA GLY A 9 -10.38 5.35 10.32
C GLY A 9 -11.89 5.18 10.12
N TYR A 10 -12.28 4.08 9.47
CA TYR A 10 -13.66 3.68 9.22
C TYR A 10 -13.76 2.17 9.43
N PRO A 11 -14.11 1.72 10.66
CA PRO A 11 -14.06 0.30 11.02
C PRO A 11 -14.80 -0.58 10.01
N PRO A 12 -14.18 -1.68 9.54
CA PRO A 12 -12.95 -2.31 10.04
C PRO A 12 -11.62 -1.73 9.50
N TYR A 13 -11.66 -0.70 8.66
CA TYR A 13 -10.50 -0.14 7.97
C TYR A 13 -9.87 1.03 8.71
N ASN A 14 -8.55 1.15 8.61
CA ASN A 14 -7.77 2.24 9.17
C ASN A 14 -7.55 3.36 8.14
N ALA A 15 -7.13 4.53 8.64
CA ALA A 15 -6.71 5.63 7.78
C ALA A 15 -5.50 5.20 6.93
N GLY A 16 -5.54 5.50 5.63
CA GLY A 16 -4.52 5.11 4.66
C GLY A 16 -4.70 3.72 4.05
N GLU A 17 -5.61 2.89 4.56
CA GLU A 17 -5.88 1.59 3.95
C GLU A 17 -6.60 1.72 2.61
N VAL A 18 -6.39 0.74 1.75
CA VAL A 18 -6.93 0.68 0.39
C VAL A 18 -7.84 -0.54 0.27
N ALA A 19 -9.07 -0.35 -0.20
CA ALA A 19 -10.05 -1.42 -0.37
C ALA A 19 -10.91 -1.23 -1.62
N GLY A 20 -11.40 -2.33 -2.17
CA GLY A 20 -12.29 -2.35 -3.33
C GLY A 20 -13.75 -2.43 -2.92
N PHE A 21 -14.58 -1.58 -3.53
CA PHE A 21 -16.03 -1.53 -3.32
C PHE A 21 -16.78 -1.40 -4.65
N ASP A 22 -18.09 -1.59 -4.62
CA ASP A 22 -18.96 -1.23 -5.73
C ASP A 22 -19.02 0.28 -5.95
N ASP A 23 -19.30 0.68 -7.18
CA ASP A 23 -19.29 2.07 -7.63
C ASP A 23 -20.23 2.96 -6.80
N GLU A 24 -21.38 2.44 -6.38
CA GLU A 24 -22.34 3.16 -5.53
C GLU A 24 -21.76 3.43 -4.13
N VAL A 25 -21.20 2.41 -3.49
CA VAL A 25 -20.64 2.48 -2.13
C VAL A 25 -19.37 3.35 -2.12
N ALA A 26 -18.50 3.19 -3.11
CA ALA A 26 -17.31 4.01 -3.26
C ALA A 26 -17.64 5.50 -3.41
N ASN A 27 -18.63 5.83 -4.25
CA ASN A 27 -19.06 7.22 -4.43
C ASN A 27 -19.65 7.81 -3.15
N ASP A 28 -20.41 7.05 -2.38
CA ASP A 28 -20.94 7.51 -1.09
C ASP A 28 -19.82 7.81 -0.09
N LEU A 29 -18.82 6.94 0.02
CA LEU A 29 -17.66 7.13 0.90
C LEU A 29 -16.79 8.34 0.49
N ILE A 30 -16.63 8.56 -0.81
CA ILE A 30 -15.93 9.73 -1.35
C ILE A 30 -16.70 11.01 -1.08
N ARG A 31 -18.01 11.03 -1.34
CA ARG A 31 -18.88 12.19 -1.08
C ARG A 31 -18.94 12.57 0.40
N LYS A 32 -18.88 11.59 1.29
CA LYS A 32 -18.81 11.80 2.75
C LYS A 32 -17.45 12.31 3.22
N GLY A 33 -16.44 12.39 2.34
CA GLY A 33 -15.07 12.77 2.69
C GLY A 33 -14.38 11.72 3.58
N THR A 34 -14.83 10.46 3.53
CA THR A 34 -14.25 9.37 4.31
C THR A 34 -13.13 8.66 3.55
N ALA A 35 -13.20 8.65 2.23
CA ALA A 35 -12.23 8.02 1.35
C ALA A 35 -11.99 8.86 0.08
N GLU A 36 -10.95 8.52 -0.67
CA GLU A 36 -10.63 9.09 -1.98
C GLU A 36 -10.48 7.98 -3.03
N LEU A 37 -10.69 8.31 -4.30
CA LEU A 37 -10.51 7.36 -5.40
C LEU A 37 -9.03 6.98 -5.52
N TYR A 38 -8.72 5.69 -5.37
CA TYR A 38 -7.37 5.16 -5.51
C TYR A 38 -7.12 4.72 -6.96
N LYS A 39 -6.24 5.44 -7.67
CA LYS A 39 -5.84 5.11 -9.04
C LYS A 39 -4.43 4.51 -9.06
N PRO A 40 -4.28 3.18 -9.17
CA PRO A 40 -2.96 2.54 -9.18
C PRO A 40 -2.14 2.83 -10.44
N GLU A 41 -2.77 3.30 -11.53
CA GLU A 41 -2.09 3.56 -12.82
C GLU A 41 -0.96 4.59 -12.72
N VAL A 42 -1.00 5.49 -11.73
CA VAL A 42 0.05 6.51 -11.51
C VAL A 42 1.22 5.98 -10.65
N LEU A 43 1.04 4.85 -9.96
CA LEU A 43 2.08 4.26 -9.09
C LEU A 43 2.90 3.17 -9.79
N ALA A 44 2.43 2.63 -10.91
CA ALA A 44 3.18 1.64 -11.70
C ALA A 44 4.47 2.21 -12.31
N GLU A 45 4.59 3.53 -12.47
CA GLU A 45 5.83 4.18 -12.92
C GLU A 45 6.83 4.45 -11.79
N ALA A 46 6.41 4.37 -10.52
CA ALA A 46 7.26 4.65 -9.35
C ALA A 46 7.80 3.38 -8.65
N VAL A 47 7.46 2.19 -9.13
CA VAL A 47 8.02 0.90 -8.65
C VAL A 47 8.75 0.19 -9.80
N LYS A 48 9.62 0.91 -10.51
CA LYS A 48 10.76 0.27 -11.17
C LYS A 48 11.87 0.15 -10.13
N GLU A 49 12.34 -1.08 -9.97
CA GLU A 49 13.54 -1.54 -9.26
C GLU A 49 13.37 -1.93 -7.78
N PRO A 50 13.27 -3.24 -7.51
CA PRO A 50 13.77 -3.80 -6.28
C PRO A 50 15.30 -3.97 -6.39
N PRO A 51 16.13 -3.40 -5.49
CA PRO A 51 17.32 -4.10 -5.05
C PRO A 51 16.89 -4.98 -3.86
N GLN A 52 16.46 -6.20 -4.19
CA GLN A 52 16.65 -7.31 -3.27
C GLN A 52 18.16 -7.56 -3.18
N ASP A 53 18.86 -6.79 -2.34
CA ASP A 53 20.18 -7.18 -1.88
C ASP A 53 20.03 -8.34 -0.90
N ARG A 54 19.82 -9.52 -1.50
CA ARG A 54 20.30 -10.79 -0.98
C ARG A 54 21.81 -10.68 -0.80
N ALA A 55 22.25 -10.25 0.37
CA ALA A 55 23.60 -10.53 0.88
C ALA A 55 23.49 -11.46 2.08
N VAL A 56 22.96 -12.67 1.86
CA VAL A 56 23.38 -13.83 2.63
C VAL A 56 24.80 -14.15 2.18
N LYS A 57 25.80 -13.78 2.98
CA LYS A 57 27.13 -14.40 2.93
C LYS A 57 27.56 -14.81 4.33
N GLU A 58 27.44 -16.10 4.57
CA GLU A 58 28.32 -16.85 5.46
C GLU A 58 29.79 -16.42 5.26
N ALA A 59 30.53 -16.20 6.34
CA ALA A 59 31.95 -16.56 6.44
C ALA A 59 32.47 -16.43 7.89
N LYS A 60 32.56 -17.60 8.52
CA LYS A 60 33.56 -18.05 9.50
C LYS A 60 34.79 -17.14 9.77
N ALA A 61 35.19 -17.17 11.04
CA ALA A 61 36.56 -17.30 11.52
C ALA A 61 37.52 -16.09 11.48
N LYS A 62 37.67 -15.43 12.63
CA LYS A 62 38.96 -15.19 13.32
C LYS A 62 38.72 -14.28 14.54
N ARG A 63 38.51 -14.87 15.72
CA ARG A 63 38.89 -14.20 16.97
C ARG A 63 40.35 -14.60 17.16
N GLY A 64 41.22 -13.65 16.79
CA GLY A 64 42.66 -13.77 16.82
C GLY A 64 43.20 -13.95 18.24
N ARG A 65 44.44 -14.43 18.25
CA ARG A 65 45.31 -14.76 19.38
C ARG A 65 45.27 -13.78 20.55
#